data_AF-A0A7Y2GV60-F1
#
_entry.id   AF-A0A7Y2GV60-F1
#
_cell.length_a   1.000
_cell.length_b   1.000
_cell.length_c   1.000
_cell.angle_alpha   90.00
_cell.angle_beta   90.00
_cell.angle_gamma   90.00
#
_symmetry.space_group_name_H-M   'P 1'
#
loop_
_entity.id
_entity.type
_entity.pdbx_description
1 polymer ?
#
loop_
_entity_poly.entity_id
_entity_poly.type
_entity_poly.pdbx_seq_one_letter_code
_entity_poly.pdbx_strand_id
1 'polypeptide(L)'
;MNFRNISLGLFIILALVVPGLAQVNGTPSQRLEIMRQKLETMKRSLGTSASVLKKEKRDGDDKDNPETPLGRLVSLEKESSGLLNEVNSLRGKLGRSEKYELSDIDSLEERVAKFQSRVDKALLETAEFRSKEVSQVGKARKKKKKKKFLGIFGGGTDEYEELIGSVTPGRDRELFIVATREIRKKNFDVGRLLFQTIISTYPDSAYLPMSKLAVADSFYLEGGTSALIQAAANYQDWLTFFPTHPLADRVLLKIAESEMRQIGLPDRDITRAKKAEQRLKALLQKYPNTPLLPMVKDRLAEVQDNLAYHDLGVGNFYYKQSVKYKKGGLKGAQSRYRDLIEKYPDFSGKDEALYKLAVTYLIEEETDQAARYFQEIVRDFPNSDRVEKAKEQLALIGASIPKPNPKKMKVIPQEKKSFLTNFRNEFFGIYPLTIDKNGVLMTKKFDKTKFELIDQVIENEGDLRDSQIPKALTTIISNKKRAATK
;
A
#
# COMPACT_ATOMS: atom_id res chain seq x y z
N MET A 1 -12.88 -19.66 46.11
CA MET A 1 -11.62 -18.94 46.47
C MET A 1 -11.25 -18.15 45.22
N ASN A 2 -11.57 -16.86 45.26
CA ASN A 2 -12.00 -16.11 44.07
C ASN A 2 -10.85 -15.33 43.43
N PHE A 3 -10.42 -15.76 42.25
CA PHE A 3 -9.62 -14.98 41.32
C PHE A 3 -10.48 -13.84 40.75
N ARG A 4 -10.16 -12.59 41.08
CA ARG A 4 -10.79 -11.40 40.52
C ARG A 4 -9.89 -10.81 39.43
N ASN A 5 -10.30 -11.03 38.18
CA ASN A 5 -9.68 -10.46 36.99
C ASN A 5 -9.98 -8.96 36.92
N ILE A 6 -8.99 -8.15 37.28
CA ILE A 6 -8.92 -6.71 37.00
C ILE A 6 -8.46 -6.59 35.56
N SER A 7 -9.37 -6.15 34.69
CA SER A 7 -9.09 -6.04 33.26
C SER A 7 -8.32 -4.72 32.99
N LEU A 8 -7.00 -4.86 32.88
CA LEU A 8 -6.07 -3.80 32.46
C LEU A 8 -6.07 -3.74 30.93
N GLY A 9 -6.59 -2.66 30.36
CA GLY A 9 -6.37 -2.32 28.95
C GLY A 9 -4.88 -1.98 28.73
N LEU A 10 -4.14 -2.99 28.28
CA LEU A 10 -2.72 -2.95 27.98
C LEU A 10 -2.56 -2.55 26.50
N PHE A 11 -2.19 -1.30 26.23
CA PHE A 11 -1.64 -0.96 24.92
C PHE A 11 -0.18 -1.44 24.90
N ILE A 12 0.02 -2.74 24.64
CA ILE A 12 1.32 -3.23 24.18
C ILE A 12 1.49 -2.71 22.76
N ILE A 13 2.44 -1.79 22.57
CA ILE A 13 2.98 -1.50 21.25
C ILE A 13 3.77 -2.75 20.85
N LEU A 14 3.22 -3.49 19.89
CA LEU A 14 3.86 -4.66 19.32
C LEU A 14 5.19 -4.21 18.68
N ALA A 15 6.30 -4.67 19.24
CA ALA A 15 7.62 -4.50 18.66
C ALA A 15 7.67 -5.19 17.29
N LEU A 16 7.84 -4.38 16.23
CA LEU A 16 8.30 -4.88 14.93
C LEU A 16 9.76 -5.30 15.10
N VAL A 17 10.02 -6.57 15.38
CA VAL A 17 11.33 -7.17 15.12
C VAL A 17 11.45 -7.33 13.61
N VAL A 18 12.13 -6.40 12.95
CA VAL A 18 12.58 -6.56 11.57
C VAL A 18 14.01 -7.10 11.62
N PRO A 19 14.27 -8.37 11.29
CA PRO A 19 15.63 -8.81 11.02
C PRO A 19 16.05 -8.27 9.65
N GLY A 20 17.08 -7.43 9.63
CA GLY A 20 17.81 -7.04 8.42
C GLY A 20 17.26 -5.84 7.66
N LEU A 21 17.48 -4.63 8.17
CA LEU A 21 17.34 -3.40 7.37
C LEU A 21 18.59 -3.19 6.53
N ALA A 22 18.52 -3.61 5.27
CA ALA A 22 19.24 -2.92 4.20
C ALA A 22 18.64 -1.52 4.02
N GLN A 23 19.51 -0.52 3.85
CA GLN A 23 19.20 0.91 3.72
C GLN A 23 17.95 1.21 2.88
N VAL A 24 17.02 1.97 3.46
CA VAL A 24 15.86 2.53 2.76
C VAL A 24 16.32 3.76 1.96
N ASN A 25 16.51 3.60 0.65
CA ASN A 25 16.84 4.68 -0.28
C ASN A 25 15.61 5.58 -0.57
N GLY A 26 15.21 6.42 0.40
CA GLY A 26 14.27 7.53 0.21
C GLY A 26 15.00 8.87 0.06
N THR A 27 14.36 9.90 -0.50
CA THR A 27 14.98 11.24 -0.55
C THR A 27 15.22 11.78 0.87
N PRO A 28 16.21 12.66 1.11
CA PRO A 28 16.45 13.30 2.42
C PRO A 28 15.17 13.88 3.05
N SER A 29 14.30 14.49 2.23
CA SER A 29 13.01 15.03 2.65
C SER A 29 12.02 13.96 3.13
N GLN A 30 11.95 12.82 2.45
CA GLN A 30 11.08 11.71 2.83
C GLN A 30 11.57 11.04 4.11
N ARG A 31 12.88 10.86 4.25
CA ARG A 31 13.53 10.32 5.45
C ARG A 31 13.22 11.16 6.69
N LEU A 32 13.40 12.49 6.58
CA LEU A 32 13.07 13.45 7.65
C LEU A 32 11.58 13.45 7.99
N GLU A 33 10.68 13.36 7.00
CA GLU A 33 9.24 13.32 7.26
C GLU A 33 8.81 12.03 7.96
N ILE A 34 9.38 10.88 7.60
CA ILE A 34 9.15 9.60 8.29
C ILE A 34 9.60 9.69 9.75
N MET A 35 10.82 10.21 10.00
CA MET A 35 11.31 10.40 11.37
C MET A 35 10.40 11.32 12.19
N ARG A 36 9.95 12.44 11.60
CA ARG A 36 9.01 13.36 12.24
C ARG A 36 7.73 12.66 12.67
N GLN A 37 7.11 11.88 11.77
CA GLN A 37 5.86 11.16 12.06
C GLN A 37 6.04 10.09 13.13
N LYS A 38 7.16 9.35 13.10
CA LYS A 38 7.51 8.37 14.14
C LYS A 38 7.63 9.03 15.51
N LEU A 39 8.40 10.11 15.61
CA LEU A 39 8.61 10.84 16.86
C LEU A 39 7.31 11.48 17.39
N GLU A 40 6.47 12.08 16.54
CA GLU A 40 5.16 12.61 16.95
C GLU A 40 4.22 11.53 17.50
N THR A 41 4.31 10.32 16.95
CA THR A 41 3.52 9.18 17.41
C THR A 41 4.03 8.68 18.76
N MET A 42 5.35 8.52 18.91
CA MET A 42 5.97 8.14 20.18
C MET A 42 5.70 9.17 21.28
N LYS A 43 5.87 10.47 20.99
CA LYS A 43 5.58 11.57 21.93
C LYS A 43 4.14 11.51 22.44
N ARG A 44 3.15 11.32 21.55
CA ARG A 44 1.74 11.17 21.94
C ARG A 44 1.51 9.95 22.82
N SER A 45 2.15 8.82 22.49
CA SER A 45 2.05 7.58 23.28
C SER A 45 2.63 7.76 24.70
N LEU A 46 3.81 8.35 24.80
CA LEU A 46 4.50 8.67 26.06
C LEU A 46 3.66 9.63 26.92
N GLY A 47 3.20 10.74 26.35
CA GLY A 47 2.40 11.74 27.07
C GLY A 47 1.05 11.18 27.54
N THR A 48 0.42 10.32 26.73
CA THR A 48 -0.81 9.62 27.13
C THR A 48 -0.54 8.70 28.33
N SER A 49 0.50 7.87 28.25
CA SER A 49 0.88 6.92 29.31
C SER A 49 1.28 7.63 30.61
N ALA A 50 2.04 8.71 30.52
CA ALA A 50 2.41 9.55 31.66
C ALA A 50 1.17 10.21 32.29
N SER A 51 0.23 10.69 31.48
CA SER A 51 -1.02 11.29 32.00
C SER A 51 -1.89 10.28 32.74
N VAL A 52 -1.86 9.01 32.33
CA VAL A 52 -2.60 7.91 32.97
C VAL A 52 -1.97 7.59 34.32
N LEU A 53 -0.65 7.38 34.38
CA LEU A 53 0.07 7.14 35.64
C LEU A 53 -0.14 8.28 36.65
N LYS A 54 -0.01 9.53 36.20
CA LYS A 54 -0.25 10.72 37.04
C LYS A 54 -1.66 10.77 37.64
N LYS A 55 -2.67 10.22 36.95
CA LYS A 55 -4.06 10.13 37.44
C LYS A 55 -4.27 8.96 38.40
N GLU A 56 -3.49 7.89 38.28
CA GLU A 56 -3.58 6.71 39.14
C GLU A 56 -3.02 6.95 40.55
N LYS A 57 -2.19 7.99 40.77
CA LYS A 57 -1.63 8.39 42.08
C LYS A 57 -1.14 7.18 42.91
N ARG A 58 -0.16 6.45 42.36
CA ARG A 58 0.47 5.31 43.05
C ARG A 58 1.59 5.80 43.97
N ASP A 59 1.78 5.10 45.10
CA ASP A 59 2.87 5.40 46.03
C ASP A 59 4.23 5.10 45.36
N GLY A 60 5.16 6.06 45.42
CA GLY A 60 6.49 5.97 44.78
C GLY A 60 6.58 6.48 43.34
N ASP A 61 5.49 7.01 42.77
CA ASP A 61 5.46 7.56 41.41
C ASP A 61 5.80 9.07 41.41
N ASP A 62 7.03 9.40 41.01
CA ASP A 62 7.54 10.78 40.99
C ASP A 62 8.03 11.16 39.59
N LYS A 63 7.33 12.10 38.95
CA LYS A 63 7.68 12.64 37.62
C LYS A 63 9.10 13.23 37.54
N ASP A 64 9.68 13.62 38.68
CA ASP A 64 10.98 14.27 38.75
C ASP A 64 12.11 13.25 39.01
N ASN A 65 11.77 11.99 39.33
CA ASN A 65 12.72 10.88 39.49
C ASN A 65 12.75 9.96 38.24
N PRO A 66 13.83 9.96 37.45
CA PRO A 66 13.97 9.15 36.22
C PRO A 66 13.94 7.63 36.46
N GLU A 67 14.08 7.15 37.69
CA GLU A 67 14.01 5.72 38.01
C GLU A 67 12.56 5.24 38.22
N THR A 68 11.60 6.16 38.27
CA THR A 68 10.18 5.82 38.37
C THR A 68 9.54 5.68 36.98
N PRO A 69 8.48 4.87 36.82
CA PRO A 69 7.77 4.73 35.56
C PRO A 69 7.28 6.08 34.99
N LEU A 70 6.68 6.95 35.81
CA LEU A 70 6.25 8.27 35.36
C LEU A 70 7.43 9.17 34.97
N GLY A 71 8.49 9.20 35.77
CA GLY A 71 9.69 9.98 35.45
C GLY A 71 10.38 9.52 34.17
N ARG A 72 10.46 8.21 33.93
CA ARG A 72 10.97 7.64 32.66
C ARG A 72 10.16 8.11 31.45
N LEU A 73 8.83 8.05 31.53
CA LEU A 73 7.96 8.46 30.42
C LEU A 73 8.05 9.96 30.14
N VAL A 74 8.08 10.79 31.18
CA VAL A 74 8.23 12.26 31.05
C VAL A 74 9.60 12.62 30.49
N SER A 75 10.65 11.91 30.90
CA SER A 75 12.01 12.11 30.37
C SER A 75 12.09 11.77 28.88
N LEU A 76 11.54 10.63 28.48
CA LEU A 76 11.47 10.23 27.07
C LEU A 76 10.60 11.16 26.23
N GLU A 77 9.51 11.72 26.79
CA GLU A 77 8.68 12.70 26.09
C GLU A 77 9.45 14.00 25.79
N LYS A 78 10.28 14.46 26.74
CA LYS A 78 11.18 15.60 26.55
C LYS A 78 12.24 15.30 25.50
N GLU A 79 12.85 14.11 25.55
CA GLU A 79 13.84 13.67 24.56
C GLU A 79 13.24 13.56 23.15
N SER A 80 12.02 13.03 23.02
CA SER A 80 11.29 13.02 21.74
C SER A 80 11.07 14.43 21.19
N SER A 81 10.84 15.41 22.06
CA SER A 81 10.69 16.82 21.65
C SER A 81 12.03 17.41 21.17
N GLY A 82 13.14 17.03 21.78
CA GLY A 82 14.49 17.37 21.31
C GLY A 82 14.78 16.83 19.91
N LEU A 83 14.54 15.52 19.71
CA LEU A 83 14.72 14.87 18.40
C LEU A 83 13.79 15.47 17.32
N LEU A 84 12.55 15.83 17.67
CA LEU A 84 11.64 16.51 16.75
C LEU A 84 12.18 17.88 16.31
N ASN A 85 12.80 18.62 17.23
CA ASN A 85 13.43 19.91 16.91
C ASN A 85 14.61 19.72 15.96
N GLU A 86 15.44 18.69 16.15
CA GLU A 86 16.53 18.35 15.24
C GLU A 86 16.03 17.98 13.84
N VAL A 87 14.98 17.15 13.75
CA VAL A 87 14.33 16.80 12.47
C VAL A 87 13.80 18.06 11.77
N ASN A 88 13.11 18.95 12.51
CA ASN A 88 12.57 20.20 11.95
C ASN A 88 13.68 21.16 11.51
N SER A 89 14.80 21.21 12.23
CA SER A 89 15.97 22.01 11.87
C SER A 89 16.59 21.54 10.55
N LEU A 90 16.87 20.23 10.41
CA LEU A 90 17.39 19.65 9.17
C LEU A 90 16.41 19.80 8.01
N ARG A 91 15.11 19.64 8.25
CA ARG A 91 14.07 19.90 7.24
C ARG A 91 14.04 21.36 6.81
N GLY A 92 14.24 22.28 7.75
CA GLY A 92 14.34 23.72 7.50
C GLY A 92 15.57 24.09 6.68
N LYS A 93 16.73 23.46 6.95
CA LYS A 93 17.95 23.62 6.14
C LYS A 93 17.76 23.08 4.73
N LEU A 94 17.17 21.88 4.60
CA LEU A 94 16.85 21.25 3.32
C LEU A 94 15.89 22.10 2.48
N GLY A 95 14.86 22.67 3.08
CA GLY A 95 13.89 23.52 2.38
C GLY A 95 14.46 24.88 1.95
N ARG A 96 15.52 25.36 2.62
CA ARG A 96 16.24 26.62 2.30
C ARG A 96 17.49 26.40 1.44
N SER A 97 17.78 25.16 1.05
CA SER A 97 19.01 24.78 0.35
C SER A 97 20.30 25.20 1.08
N GLU A 98 20.25 25.28 2.41
CA GLU A 98 21.42 25.53 3.25
C GLU A 98 22.32 24.29 3.29
N LYS A 99 23.63 24.46 3.55
CA LYS A 99 24.56 23.32 3.66
C LYS A 99 24.15 22.38 4.81
N TYR A 100 24.02 21.10 4.50
CA TYR A 100 23.85 20.00 5.44
C TYR A 100 24.61 18.78 4.92
N GLU A 101 25.01 17.88 5.82
CA GLU A 101 25.68 16.63 5.41
C GLU A 101 24.68 15.48 5.43
N LEU A 102 24.82 14.52 4.49
CA LEU A 102 23.98 13.31 4.48
C LEU A 102 24.19 12.46 5.73
N SER A 103 25.42 12.48 6.27
CA SER A 103 25.80 11.88 7.55
C SER A 103 24.97 12.39 8.74
N ASP A 104 24.51 13.65 8.71
CA ASP A 104 23.66 14.22 9.76
C ASP A 104 22.30 13.51 9.82
N ILE A 105 21.74 13.19 8.64
CA ILE A 105 20.46 12.48 8.52
C ILE A 105 20.62 11.02 8.92
N ASP A 106 21.70 10.38 8.50
CA ASP A 106 22.01 8.99 8.87
C ASP A 106 22.18 8.84 10.40
N SER A 107 22.94 9.75 11.01
CA SER A 107 23.13 9.81 12.47
C SER A 107 21.82 10.10 13.21
N LEU A 108 20.98 10.99 12.68
CA LEU A 108 19.68 11.26 13.27
C LEU A 108 18.74 10.05 13.18
N GLU A 109 18.74 9.32 12.06
CA GLU A 109 17.96 8.09 11.92
C GLU A 109 18.40 7.01 12.93
N GLU A 110 19.71 6.84 13.12
CA GLU A 110 20.23 5.90 14.11
C GLU A 110 19.81 6.28 15.53
N ARG A 111 19.86 7.57 15.88
CA ARG A 111 19.39 8.08 17.17
C ARG A 111 17.88 7.88 17.36
N VAL A 112 17.07 8.10 16.32
CA VAL A 112 15.63 7.85 16.36
C VAL A 112 15.32 6.36 16.53
N ALA A 113 16.09 5.47 15.89
CA ALA A 113 15.94 4.02 16.05
C ALA A 113 16.30 3.55 17.47
N LYS A 114 17.42 4.03 18.04
CA LYS A 114 17.81 3.75 19.43
C LYS A 114 16.79 4.31 20.43
N PHE A 115 16.28 5.51 20.17
CA PHE A 115 15.23 6.13 20.97
C PHE A 115 13.93 5.29 20.95
N GLN A 116 13.52 4.80 19.78
CA GLN A 116 12.34 3.94 19.65
C GLN A 116 12.44 2.69 20.54
N SER A 117 13.58 2.01 20.56
CA SER A 117 13.79 0.84 21.43
C SER A 117 13.66 1.18 22.92
N ARG A 118 14.13 2.36 23.35
CA ARG A 118 13.98 2.84 24.74
C ARG A 118 12.53 3.19 25.09
N VAL A 119 11.78 3.76 24.15
CA VAL A 119 10.34 4.03 24.30
C VAL A 119 9.56 2.73 24.47
N ASP A 120 9.80 1.75 23.60
CA ASP A 120 9.12 0.45 23.66
C ASP A 120 9.38 -0.24 25.01
N LYS A 121 10.64 -0.25 25.47
CA LYS A 121 11.02 -0.79 26.78
C LYS A 121 10.32 -0.06 27.94
N ALA A 122 10.32 1.27 27.94
CA ALA A 122 9.70 2.05 29.02
C ALA A 122 8.17 1.88 29.09
N LEU A 123 7.51 1.76 27.92
CA LEU A 123 6.07 1.49 27.86
C LEU A 123 5.75 0.08 28.37
N LEU A 124 6.58 -0.92 28.03
CA LEU A 124 6.44 -2.28 28.51
C LEU A 124 6.64 -2.38 30.03
N GLU A 125 7.70 -1.80 30.58
CA GLU A 125 7.96 -1.76 32.02
C GLU A 125 6.84 -1.02 32.78
N THR A 126 6.31 0.06 32.19
CA THR A 126 5.16 0.78 32.76
C THR A 126 3.92 -0.10 32.79
N ALA A 127 3.68 -0.86 31.72
CA ALA A 127 2.57 -1.79 31.63
C ALA A 127 2.69 -2.89 32.70
N GLU A 128 3.89 -3.42 32.91
CA GLU A 128 4.19 -4.39 33.97
C GLU A 128 4.03 -3.79 35.37
N PHE A 129 4.56 -2.59 35.62
CA PHE A 129 4.38 -1.89 36.91
C PHE A 129 2.91 -1.66 37.21
N ARG A 130 2.12 -1.32 36.18
CA ARG A 130 0.68 -1.14 36.32
C ARG A 130 -0.04 -2.42 36.70
N SER A 131 0.49 -3.58 36.33
CA SER A 131 -0.09 -4.90 36.62
C SER A 131 0.16 -5.43 38.04
N LYS A 132 1.06 -4.82 38.83
CA LYS A 132 1.64 -5.42 40.05
C LYS A 132 0.96 -5.18 41.42
N GLU A 133 -0.24 -4.57 41.58
CA GLU A 133 -0.92 -4.56 42.91
C GLU A 133 -2.45 -4.85 42.99
N VAL A 134 -2.72 -5.88 43.80
CA VAL A 134 -3.72 -6.17 44.87
C VAL A 134 -5.21 -5.79 44.72
N SER A 135 -6.01 -6.86 44.62
CA SER A 135 -7.47 -6.89 44.75
C SER A 135 -7.98 -6.45 46.13
N GLN A 136 -8.72 -5.32 46.19
CA GLN A 136 -9.69 -5.08 47.26
C GLN A 136 -11.08 -5.58 46.88
N VAL A 137 -11.45 -6.73 47.46
CA VAL A 137 -12.82 -7.27 47.42
C VAL A 137 -13.60 -6.77 48.62
N GLY A 138 -14.78 -6.19 48.36
CA GLY A 138 -15.87 -6.14 49.34
C GLY A 138 -16.07 -4.82 50.07
N LYS A 139 -16.61 -3.80 49.39
CA LYS A 139 -17.71 -2.95 49.91
C LYS A 139 -18.57 -2.48 48.74
N ALA A 140 -19.89 -2.59 48.88
CA ALA A 140 -20.86 -2.12 47.89
C ALA A 140 -20.70 -0.61 47.68
N ARG A 141 -20.23 -0.20 46.50
CA ARG A 141 -20.06 1.22 46.16
C ARG A 141 -21.30 1.69 45.40
N LYS A 142 -22.07 2.59 46.03
CA LYS A 142 -23.19 3.33 45.42
C LYS A 142 -22.82 3.77 44.00
N LYS A 143 -23.73 3.54 43.04
CA LYS A 143 -23.65 4.00 41.64
C LYS A 143 -23.32 5.51 41.61
N LYS A 144 -22.04 5.87 41.51
CA LYS A 144 -21.62 7.18 41.03
C LYS A 144 -21.47 7.06 39.52
N LYS A 145 -22.25 7.85 38.78
CA LYS A 145 -22.18 8.01 37.33
C LYS A 145 -20.71 8.05 36.88
N LYS A 146 -20.27 7.03 36.13
CA LYS A 146 -18.93 6.97 35.55
C LYS A 146 -18.76 8.18 34.64
N LYS A 147 -17.70 8.95 34.88
CA LYS A 147 -17.28 10.04 33.99
C LYS A 147 -16.83 9.43 32.67
N LYS A 148 -17.43 9.93 31.58
CA LYS A 148 -17.07 9.69 30.17
C LYS A 148 -15.54 9.66 30.01
N PHE A 149 -14.95 8.51 29.71
CA PHE A 149 -13.50 8.38 29.56
C PHE A 149 -13.01 8.31 28.11
N LEU A 150 -13.88 8.29 27.10
CA LEU A 150 -13.50 8.47 25.69
C LEU A 150 -14.41 9.49 24.98
N GLY A 151 -13.89 10.70 24.77
CA GLY A 151 -14.53 11.76 23.98
C GLY A 151 -14.14 11.75 22.50
N ILE A 152 -13.58 10.64 21.98
CA ILE A 152 -13.05 10.55 20.61
C ILE A 152 -14.02 9.84 19.65
N PHE A 153 -14.94 9.03 20.16
CA PHE A 153 -15.89 8.28 19.33
C PHE A 153 -17.29 8.88 19.47
N GLY A 154 -17.76 9.53 18.40
CA GLY A 154 -19.14 9.98 18.31
C GLY A 154 -20.11 8.80 18.36
N GLY A 155 -20.90 8.71 19.44
CA GLY A 155 -22.10 7.89 19.56
C GLY A 155 -21.91 6.37 19.55
N GLY A 156 -21.66 5.77 20.72
CA GLY A 156 -21.71 4.30 20.92
C GLY A 156 -20.63 3.74 21.85
N THR A 157 -20.27 4.44 22.93
CA THR A 157 -19.06 4.17 23.74
C THR A 157 -19.06 2.86 24.52
N ASP A 158 -20.24 2.33 24.85
CA ASP A 158 -20.32 1.28 25.88
C ASP A 158 -20.03 -0.13 25.32
N GLU A 159 -20.36 -0.40 24.04
CA GLU A 159 -20.11 -1.70 23.38
C GLU A 159 -18.60 -1.96 23.19
N TYR A 160 -17.84 -0.96 22.74
CA TYR A 160 -16.40 -1.13 22.48
C TYR A 160 -15.56 -1.20 23.75
N GLU A 161 -15.93 -0.45 24.79
CA GLU A 161 -15.26 -0.51 26.09
C GLU A 161 -15.38 -1.90 26.72
N GLU A 162 -16.53 -2.57 26.55
CA GLU A 162 -16.71 -3.94 27.02
C GLU A 162 -15.86 -4.93 26.20
N LEU A 163 -15.89 -4.81 24.88
CA LEU A 163 -15.16 -5.70 23.96
C LEU A 163 -13.64 -5.65 24.16
N ILE A 164 -13.09 -4.45 24.36
CA ILE A 164 -11.64 -4.24 24.54
C ILE A 164 -11.23 -4.38 26.02
N GLY A 165 -12.19 -4.17 26.94
CA GLY A 165 -11.93 -4.08 28.36
C GLY A 165 -11.46 -5.40 28.95
N SER A 166 -12.06 -6.53 28.58
CA SER A 166 -11.79 -7.85 29.19
C SER A 166 -11.38 -8.91 28.16
N VAL A 167 -10.32 -9.65 28.46
CA VAL A 167 -9.90 -10.82 27.68
C VAL A 167 -10.63 -12.06 28.20
N THR A 168 -11.42 -12.71 27.34
CA THR A 168 -12.19 -13.92 27.68
C THR A 168 -12.23 -14.89 26.49
N PRO A 169 -12.29 -16.22 26.70
CA PRO A 169 -12.44 -17.17 25.59
C PRO A 169 -13.66 -16.85 24.71
N GLY A 170 -13.51 -16.95 23.39
CA GLY A 170 -14.57 -16.65 22.40
C GLY A 170 -14.79 -15.16 22.10
N ARG A 171 -14.14 -14.26 22.84
CA ARG A 171 -14.22 -12.80 22.61
C ARG A 171 -13.55 -12.37 21.32
N ASP A 172 -12.54 -13.10 20.87
CA ASP A 172 -11.88 -12.92 19.57
C ASP A 172 -12.87 -12.98 18.40
N ARG A 173 -13.82 -13.93 18.43
CA ARG A 173 -14.90 -14.01 17.45
C ARG A 173 -15.81 -12.78 17.45
N GLU A 174 -16.23 -12.34 18.65
CA GLU A 174 -17.07 -11.15 18.78
C GLU A 174 -16.36 -9.90 18.27
N LEU A 175 -15.09 -9.72 18.67
CA LEU A 175 -14.23 -8.65 18.17
C LEU A 175 -14.14 -8.68 16.65
N PHE A 176 -13.96 -9.85 16.05
CA PHE A 176 -13.82 -10.00 14.60
C PHE A 176 -15.11 -9.58 13.86
N ILE A 177 -16.27 -10.01 14.36
CA ILE A 177 -17.58 -9.68 13.80
C ILE A 177 -17.85 -8.18 13.92
N VAL A 178 -17.59 -7.59 15.08
CA VAL A 178 -17.83 -6.16 15.34
C VAL A 178 -16.85 -5.30 14.54
N ALA A 179 -15.57 -5.68 14.47
CA ALA A 179 -14.57 -5.03 13.63
C ALA A 179 -15.01 -4.99 12.16
N THR A 180 -15.42 -6.15 11.62
CA THR A 180 -15.94 -6.28 10.25
C THR A 180 -17.12 -5.35 10.00
N ARG A 181 -18.07 -5.29 10.95
CA ARG A 181 -19.24 -4.41 10.89
C ARG A 181 -18.83 -2.94 10.81
N GLU A 182 -17.84 -2.51 11.60
CA GLU A 182 -17.36 -1.14 11.62
C GLU A 182 -16.60 -0.76 10.34
N ILE A 183 -15.78 -1.66 9.79
CA ILE A 183 -15.15 -1.45 8.47
C ILE A 183 -16.22 -1.30 7.37
N ARG A 184 -17.28 -2.10 7.39
CA ARG A 184 -18.41 -2.00 6.43
C ARG A 184 -19.16 -0.68 6.53
N LYS A 185 -19.21 -0.07 7.73
CA LYS A 185 -19.72 1.29 7.97
C LYS A 185 -18.73 2.40 7.59
N LYS A 186 -17.52 2.06 7.14
CA LYS A 186 -16.38 2.95 6.89
C LYS A 186 -15.78 3.59 8.14
N ASN A 187 -16.06 3.04 9.31
CA ASN A 187 -15.40 3.43 10.56
C ASN A 187 -14.04 2.69 10.65
N PHE A 188 -13.14 3.00 9.72
CA PHE A 188 -11.89 2.27 9.51
C PHE A 188 -11.00 2.24 10.76
N ASP A 189 -10.92 3.35 11.50
CA ASP A 189 -10.13 3.44 12.72
C ASP A 189 -10.63 2.50 13.82
N VAL A 190 -11.95 2.48 14.04
CA VAL A 190 -12.59 1.61 15.04
C VAL A 190 -12.40 0.14 14.66
N GLY A 191 -12.70 -0.22 13.41
CA GLY A 191 -12.54 -1.61 12.98
C GLY A 191 -11.08 -2.09 13.03
N ARG A 192 -10.11 -1.26 12.65
CA ARG A 192 -8.68 -1.57 12.79
C ARG A 192 -8.27 -1.78 14.24
N LEU A 193 -8.74 -0.93 15.15
CA LEU A 193 -8.46 -1.06 16.58
C LEU A 193 -8.97 -2.40 17.13
N LEU A 194 -10.18 -2.81 16.74
CA LEU A 194 -10.76 -4.07 17.19
C LEU A 194 -10.01 -5.28 16.61
N PHE A 195 -9.64 -5.28 15.33
CA PHE A 195 -8.75 -6.32 14.78
C PHE A 195 -7.38 -6.33 15.46
N GLN A 196 -6.81 -5.15 15.73
CA GLN A 196 -5.54 -5.05 16.43
C GLN A 196 -5.61 -5.60 17.84
N THR A 197 -6.75 -5.45 18.51
CA THR A 197 -7.01 -6.06 19.82
C THR A 197 -6.90 -7.58 19.72
N ILE A 198 -7.51 -8.21 18.70
CA ILE A 198 -7.38 -9.66 18.47
C ILE A 198 -5.90 -10.06 18.34
N ILE A 199 -5.17 -9.34 17.47
CA ILE A 199 -3.76 -9.61 17.17
C ILE A 199 -2.88 -9.52 18.42
N SER A 200 -3.15 -8.57 19.33
CA SER A 200 -2.34 -8.36 20.53
C SER A 200 -2.73 -9.22 21.73
N THR A 201 -4.00 -9.59 21.87
CA THR A 201 -4.51 -10.24 23.09
C THR A 201 -4.83 -11.72 22.90
N TYR A 202 -4.98 -12.21 21.67
CA TYR A 202 -5.26 -13.62 21.37
C TYR A 202 -4.26 -14.19 20.34
N PRO A 203 -2.98 -14.41 20.72
CA PRO A 203 -1.94 -14.91 19.82
C PRO A 203 -2.23 -16.30 19.23
N ASP A 204 -3.05 -17.12 19.91
CA ASP A 204 -3.44 -18.46 19.47
C ASP A 204 -4.82 -18.50 18.78
N SER A 205 -5.44 -17.33 18.53
CA SER A 205 -6.76 -17.27 17.90
C SER A 205 -6.71 -17.74 16.46
N ALA A 206 -7.67 -18.58 16.07
CA ALA A 206 -7.91 -18.93 14.66
C ALA A 206 -8.22 -17.70 13.80
N TYR A 207 -8.73 -16.61 14.38
CA TYR A 207 -8.99 -15.35 13.69
C TYR A 207 -7.74 -14.48 13.48
N LEU A 208 -6.59 -14.83 14.06
CA LEU A 208 -5.41 -13.97 14.03
C LEU A 208 -4.91 -13.70 12.60
N PRO A 209 -4.72 -14.70 11.71
CA PRO A 209 -4.23 -14.44 10.36
C PRO A 209 -5.20 -13.55 9.58
N MET A 210 -6.50 -13.80 9.71
CA MET A 210 -7.54 -13.06 9.00
C MET A 210 -7.72 -11.65 9.58
N SER A 211 -7.46 -11.45 10.87
CA SER A 211 -7.46 -10.12 11.50
C SER A 211 -6.33 -9.25 10.96
N LYS A 212 -5.11 -9.80 10.86
CA LYS A 212 -3.98 -9.11 10.22
C LYS A 212 -4.30 -8.75 8.77
N LEU A 213 -4.91 -9.68 8.02
CA LEU A 213 -5.31 -9.42 6.63
C LEU A 213 -6.43 -8.38 6.53
N ALA A 214 -7.41 -8.42 7.44
CA ALA A 214 -8.51 -7.46 7.47
C ALA A 214 -8.04 -6.03 7.81
N VAL A 215 -6.98 -5.88 8.61
CA VAL A 215 -6.30 -4.58 8.80
C VAL A 215 -5.72 -4.09 7.47
N ALA A 216 -5.02 -4.93 6.70
CA ALA A 216 -4.50 -4.54 5.39
C ALA A 216 -5.61 -4.16 4.40
N ASP A 217 -6.68 -4.96 4.33
CA ASP A 217 -7.88 -4.66 3.56
C ASP A 217 -8.47 -3.31 3.95
N SER A 218 -8.63 -3.03 5.24
CA SER A 218 -9.25 -1.79 5.71
C SER A 218 -8.54 -0.53 5.18
N PHE A 219 -7.20 -0.52 5.17
CA PHE A 219 -6.39 0.54 4.58
C PHE A 219 -6.56 0.61 3.05
N TYR A 220 -6.62 -0.54 2.38
CA TYR A 220 -6.82 -0.61 0.94
C TYR A 220 -8.20 -0.05 0.54
N LEU A 221 -9.23 -0.40 1.30
CA LEU A 221 -10.62 0.04 1.11
C LEU A 221 -10.77 1.54 1.37
N GLU A 222 -10.18 2.05 2.46
CA GLU A 222 -10.08 3.47 2.77
C GLU A 222 -9.47 4.22 1.57
N GLY A 223 -8.29 3.78 1.13
CA GLY A 223 -7.59 4.32 -0.02
C GLY A 223 -7.01 5.71 0.22
N GLY A 224 -6.63 6.40 -0.86
CA GLY A 224 -5.74 7.56 -0.76
C GLY A 224 -4.29 7.13 -0.54
N THR A 225 -3.34 8.05 -0.75
CA THR A 225 -1.91 7.72 -0.79
C THR A 225 -1.41 7.14 0.53
N SER A 226 -1.72 7.77 1.66
CA SER A 226 -1.28 7.32 2.99
C SER A 226 -1.81 5.92 3.31
N ALA A 227 -3.13 5.71 3.16
CA ALA A 227 -3.73 4.41 3.45
C ALA A 227 -3.22 3.33 2.48
N LEU A 228 -2.97 3.64 1.21
CA LEU A 228 -2.41 2.65 0.27
C LEU A 228 -0.98 2.24 0.60
N ILE A 229 -0.16 3.16 1.12
CA ILE A 229 1.16 2.84 1.64
C ILE A 229 1.04 1.90 2.84
N GLN A 230 0.12 2.21 3.77
CA GLN A 230 -0.14 1.35 4.92
C GLN A 230 -0.70 -0.01 4.52
N ALA A 231 -1.58 -0.08 3.51
CA ALA A 231 -2.12 -1.32 2.98
C ALA A 231 -0.99 -2.22 2.45
N ALA A 232 -0.11 -1.67 1.60
CA ALA A 232 1.04 -2.40 1.06
C ALA A 232 1.96 -2.93 2.17
N ALA A 233 2.20 -2.14 3.23
CA ALA A 233 2.99 -2.55 4.38
C ALA A 233 2.32 -3.67 5.20
N ASN A 234 1.01 -3.56 5.49
CA ASN A 234 0.28 -4.56 6.27
C ASN A 234 0.07 -5.87 5.50
N TYR A 235 -0.15 -5.82 4.19
CA TYR A 235 -0.16 -7.02 3.35
C TYR A 235 1.22 -7.69 3.31
N GLN A 236 2.30 -6.90 3.25
CA GLN A 236 3.67 -7.42 3.31
C GLN A 236 3.95 -8.07 4.67
N ASP A 237 3.51 -7.45 5.77
CA ASP A 237 3.60 -8.02 7.13
C ASP A 237 2.87 -9.36 7.21
N TRP A 238 1.64 -9.42 6.69
CA TRP A 238 0.87 -10.65 6.64
C TRP A 238 1.59 -11.77 5.89
N LEU A 239 2.24 -11.47 4.76
CA LEU A 239 3.04 -12.46 4.02
C LEU A 239 4.29 -12.92 4.76
N THR A 240 4.87 -12.07 5.61
CA THR A 240 6.02 -12.45 6.44
C THR A 240 5.60 -13.49 7.48
N PHE A 241 4.42 -13.32 8.09
CA PHE A 241 3.91 -14.25 9.12
C PHE A 241 3.22 -15.49 8.53
N PHE A 242 2.57 -15.38 7.37
CA PHE A 242 1.78 -16.45 6.75
C PHE A 242 2.17 -16.72 5.29
N PRO A 243 3.46 -16.99 4.99
CA PRO A 243 3.96 -17.08 3.62
C PRO A 243 3.38 -18.24 2.80
N THR A 244 2.89 -19.30 3.46
CA THR A 244 2.34 -20.52 2.86
C THR A 244 0.81 -20.57 2.87
N HIS A 245 0.14 -19.52 3.36
CA HIS A 245 -1.31 -19.50 3.42
C HIS A 245 -1.92 -19.48 2.01
N PRO A 246 -3.05 -20.16 1.74
CA PRO A 246 -3.68 -20.23 0.41
C PRO A 246 -4.07 -18.89 -0.24
N LEU A 247 -4.04 -17.78 0.51
CA LEU A 247 -4.31 -16.43 0.01
C LEU A 247 -3.03 -15.67 -0.37
N ALA A 248 -1.85 -16.27 -0.24
CA ALA A 248 -0.58 -15.56 -0.39
C ALA A 248 -0.35 -14.97 -1.79
N ASP A 249 -0.83 -15.61 -2.85
CA ASP A 249 -0.76 -15.08 -4.21
C ASP A 249 -1.69 -13.87 -4.42
N ARG A 250 -2.91 -13.93 -3.89
CA ARG A 250 -3.86 -12.80 -3.85
C ARG A 250 -3.29 -11.62 -3.07
N VAL A 251 -2.66 -11.88 -1.94
CA VAL A 251 -2.04 -10.83 -1.11
C VAL A 251 -0.87 -10.19 -1.85
N LEU A 252 0.01 -10.96 -2.50
CA LEU A 252 1.07 -10.38 -3.36
C LEU A 252 0.48 -9.50 -4.46
N LEU A 253 -0.59 -9.95 -5.11
CA LEU A 253 -1.27 -9.14 -6.13
C LEU A 253 -1.83 -7.85 -5.52
N LYS A 254 -2.45 -7.90 -4.33
CA LYS A 254 -2.96 -6.69 -3.66
C LYS A 254 -1.85 -5.71 -3.24
N ILE A 255 -0.64 -6.19 -2.95
CA ILE A 255 0.50 -5.29 -2.73
C ILE A 255 0.89 -4.59 -4.04
N ALA A 256 0.97 -5.31 -5.15
CA ALA A 256 1.21 -4.71 -6.46
C ALA A 256 0.09 -3.71 -6.81
N GLU A 257 -1.18 -4.06 -6.62
CA GLU A 257 -2.32 -3.19 -6.86
C GLU A 257 -2.33 -1.95 -5.96
N SER A 258 -1.77 -2.04 -4.74
CA SER A 258 -1.61 -0.88 -3.85
C SER A 258 -0.61 0.14 -4.41
N GLU A 259 0.48 -0.31 -5.05
CA GLU A 259 1.40 0.56 -5.79
C GLU A 259 0.75 1.09 -7.06
N MET A 260 0.04 0.23 -7.80
CA MET A 260 -0.65 0.59 -9.04
C MET A 260 -1.69 1.69 -8.83
N ARG A 261 -2.46 1.64 -7.74
CA ARG A 261 -3.43 2.69 -7.38
C ARG A 261 -2.79 4.04 -7.06
N GLN A 262 -1.46 4.12 -6.96
CA GLN A 262 -0.68 5.34 -6.79
C GLN A 262 0.06 5.76 -8.06
N ILE A 263 -0.12 5.06 -9.18
CA ILE A 263 0.48 5.42 -10.48
C ILE A 263 -0.18 6.68 -11.01
N GLY A 264 0.64 7.68 -11.31
CA GLY A 264 0.23 8.90 -11.99
C GLY A 264 0.28 8.77 -13.51
N LEU A 265 0.02 9.89 -14.19
CA LEU A 265 0.19 9.97 -15.64
C LEU A 265 1.63 9.64 -16.09
N PRO A 266 1.82 9.15 -17.33
CA PRO A 266 3.13 8.78 -17.84
C PRO A 266 4.17 9.91 -17.85
N ASP A 267 3.76 11.18 -17.87
CA ASP A 267 4.68 12.34 -17.84
C ASP A 267 5.17 12.72 -16.43
N ARG A 268 4.71 12.01 -15.39
CA ARG A 268 5.02 12.28 -13.97
C ARG A 268 6.03 11.27 -13.40
N ASP A 269 6.20 11.30 -12.08
CA ASP A 269 7.04 10.33 -11.36
C ASP A 269 6.57 8.88 -11.57
N ILE A 270 7.48 8.05 -12.06
CA ILE A 270 7.23 6.64 -12.41
C ILE A 270 7.64 5.67 -11.29
N THR A 271 7.99 6.16 -10.10
CA THR A 271 8.51 5.30 -9.02
C THR A 271 7.50 4.23 -8.62
N ARG A 272 6.21 4.60 -8.57
CA ARG A 272 5.12 3.67 -8.25
C ARG A 272 4.90 2.63 -9.34
N ALA A 273 5.00 3.03 -10.60
CA ALA A 273 4.89 2.12 -11.74
C ALA A 273 6.04 1.10 -11.76
N LYS A 274 7.29 1.53 -11.54
CA LYS A 274 8.45 0.61 -11.42
C LYS A 274 8.30 -0.38 -10.27
N LYS A 275 7.84 0.07 -9.10
CA LYS A 275 7.58 -0.81 -7.95
C LYS A 275 6.46 -1.82 -8.25
N ALA A 276 5.39 -1.39 -8.90
CA ALA A 276 4.31 -2.28 -9.32
C ALA A 276 4.83 -3.34 -10.32
N GLU A 277 5.60 -2.94 -11.33
CA GLU A 277 6.19 -3.85 -12.32
C GLU A 277 7.07 -4.91 -11.63
N GLN A 278 7.95 -4.48 -10.72
CA GLN A 278 8.81 -5.39 -9.96
C GLN A 278 8.00 -6.41 -9.15
N ARG A 279 6.95 -5.96 -8.44
CA ARG A 279 6.09 -6.85 -7.63
C ARG A 279 5.31 -7.84 -8.48
N LEU A 280 4.79 -7.41 -9.63
CA LEU A 280 4.05 -8.28 -10.56
C LEU A 280 4.98 -9.33 -11.19
N LYS A 281 6.18 -8.94 -11.62
CA LYS A 281 7.20 -9.88 -12.11
C LYS A 281 7.62 -10.90 -11.05
N ALA A 282 7.83 -10.44 -9.81
CA ALA A 282 8.14 -11.32 -8.69
C ALA A 282 6.99 -12.31 -8.38
N LEU A 283 5.73 -11.87 -8.50
CA LEU A 283 4.57 -12.76 -8.36
C LEU A 283 4.57 -13.84 -9.45
N LEU A 284 4.75 -13.46 -10.72
CA LEU A 284 4.81 -14.42 -11.84
C LEU A 284 5.95 -15.45 -11.66
N GLN A 285 7.10 -15.01 -11.13
CA GLN A 285 8.22 -15.89 -10.85
C GLN A 285 7.94 -16.84 -9.66
N LYS A 286 7.32 -16.32 -8.60
CA LYS A 286 7.06 -17.08 -7.37
C LYS A 286 5.89 -18.06 -7.50
N TYR A 287 4.84 -17.66 -8.24
CA TYR A 287 3.60 -18.44 -8.42
C TYR A 287 3.27 -18.61 -9.90
N PRO A 288 4.07 -19.36 -10.67
CA PRO A 288 3.87 -19.51 -12.12
C PRO A 288 2.54 -20.19 -12.50
N ASN A 289 1.99 -21.00 -11.59
CA ASN A 289 0.76 -21.77 -11.80
C ASN A 289 -0.45 -21.21 -11.03
N THR A 290 -0.39 -19.97 -10.54
CA THR A 290 -1.54 -19.34 -9.86
C THR A 290 -2.76 -19.25 -10.80
N PRO A 291 -3.99 -19.52 -10.31
CA PRO A 291 -5.19 -19.27 -11.09
C PRO A 291 -5.38 -17.78 -11.46
N LEU A 292 -4.65 -16.88 -10.79
CA LEU A 292 -4.65 -15.44 -11.07
C LEU A 292 -3.76 -15.03 -12.25
N LEU A 293 -3.04 -15.99 -12.86
CA LEU A 293 -2.04 -15.71 -13.90
C LEU A 293 -2.53 -14.78 -15.03
N PRO A 294 -3.74 -14.94 -15.61
CA PRO A 294 -4.23 -14.03 -16.64
C PRO A 294 -4.32 -12.59 -16.12
N MET A 295 -4.87 -12.41 -14.93
CA MET A 295 -5.03 -11.10 -14.31
C MET A 295 -3.70 -10.45 -13.98
N VAL A 296 -2.72 -11.20 -13.48
CA VAL A 296 -1.38 -10.68 -13.19
C VAL A 296 -0.70 -10.20 -14.48
N LYS A 297 -0.86 -10.93 -15.59
CA LYS A 297 -0.36 -10.52 -16.91
C LYS A 297 -1.03 -9.25 -17.41
N ASP A 298 -2.36 -9.14 -17.28
CA ASP A 298 -3.09 -7.94 -17.66
C ASP A 298 -2.63 -6.72 -16.85
N ARG A 299 -2.47 -6.88 -15.53
CA ARG A 299 -1.94 -5.83 -14.64
C ARG A 299 -0.52 -5.43 -15.02
N LEU A 300 0.33 -6.40 -15.37
CA LEU A 300 1.70 -6.14 -15.79
C LEU A 300 1.72 -5.36 -17.11
N ALA A 301 0.90 -5.74 -18.08
CA ALA A 301 0.76 -5.02 -19.34
C ALA A 301 0.32 -3.57 -19.12
N GLU A 302 -0.67 -3.31 -18.26
CA GLU A 302 -1.10 -1.94 -17.93
C GLU A 302 0.01 -1.07 -17.30
N VAL A 303 0.80 -1.65 -16.39
CA VAL A 303 1.92 -0.94 -15.76
C VAL A 303 3.04 -0.68 -16.77
N GLN A 304 3.34 -1.68 -17.60
CA GLN A 304 4.36 -1.56 -18.64
C GLN A 304 3.96 -0.55 -19.70
N ASP A 305 2.68 -0.46 -20.07
CA ASP A 305 2.16 0.58 -20.94
C ASP A 305 2.38 1.97 -20.33
N ASN A 306 2.10 2.18 -19.04
CA ASN A 306 2.38 3.46 -18.37
C ASN A 306 3.87 3.85 -18.47
N LEU A 307 4.76 2.92 -18.17
CA LEU A 307 6.21 3.12 -18.25
C LEU A 307 6.68 3.34 -19.69
N ALA A 308 6.11 2.61 -20.63
CA ALA A 308 6.41 2.72 -22.05
C ALA A 308 5.96 4.07 -22.62
N TYR A 309 4.78 4.57 -22.23
CA TYR A 309 4.33 5.92 -22.58
C TYR A 309 5.21 7.02 -21.99
N HIS A 310 5.78 6.81 -20.79
CA HIS A 310 6.77 7.73 -20.22
C HIS A 310 8.02 7.80 -21.13
N ASP A 311 8.60 6.65 -21.47
CA ASP A 311 9.79 6.57 -22.31
C ASP A 311 9.53 7.11 -23.73
N LEU A 312 8.34 6.87 -24.29
CA LEU A 312 7.88 7.45 -25.56
C LEU A 312 7.80 8.98 -25.47
N GLY A 313 7.30 9.53 -24.36
CA GLY A 313 7.27 10.97 -24.09
C GLY A 313 8.67 11.59 -24.06
N VAL A 314 9.63 10.92 -23.41
CA VAL A 314 11.04 11.34 -23.39
C VAL A 314 11.65 11.29 -24.80
N GLY A 315 11.42 10.22 -25.55
CA GLY A 315 11.85 10.12 -26.95
C GLY A 315 11.26 11.23 -27.82
N ASN A 316 9.98 11.53 -27.65
CA ASN A 316 9.28 12.62 -28.33
C ASN A 316 9.86 13.99 -28.02
N PHE A 317 10.26 14.22 -26.77
CA PHE A 317 10.94 15.46 -26.37
C PHE A 317 12.25 15.64 -27.13
N TYR A 318 13.13 14.63 -27.16
CA TYR A 318 14.38 14.67 -27.90
C TYR A 318 14.17 14.81 -29.42
N TYR A 319 13.18 14.11 -29.97
CA TYR A 319 12.82 14.24 -31.38
C TYR A 319 12.39 15.67 -31.72
N LYS A 320 11.53 16.27 -30.90
CA LYS A 320 11.08 17.66 -31.08
C LYS A 320 12.24 18.65 -30.96
N GLN A 321 13.16 18.42 -30.03
CA GLN A 321 14.39 19.22 -29.88
C GLN A 321 15.23 19.22 -31.16
N SER A 322 15.36 18.06 -31.80
CA SER A 322 16.12 17.92 -33.03
C SER A 322 15.39 18.50 -34.23
N VAL A 323 14.16 18.09 -34.49
CA VAL A 323 13.45 18.38 -35.75
C VAL A 323 12.81 19.76 -35.75
N LYS A 324 12.12 20.14 -34.66
CA LYS A 324 11.42 21.43 -34.58
C LYS A 324 12.35 22.57 -34.21
N TYR A 325 13.21 22.35 -33.21
CA TYR A 325 14.05 23.40 -32.65
C TYR A 325 15.47 23.42 -33.22
N LYS A 326 15.87 22.42 -34.02
CA LYS A 326 17.20 22.31 -34.64
C LYS A 326 18.36 22.37 -33.62
N LYS A 327 18.15 21.82 -32.42
CA LYS A 327 19.11 21.85 -31.30
C LYS A 327 19.81 20.50 -31.05
N GLY A 328 19.79 19.59 -32.03
CA GLY A 328 20.27 18.21 -31.88
C GLY A 328 19.34 17.32 -31.04
N GLY A 329 19.77 16.09 -30.76
CA GLY A 329 19.02 15.11 -29.94
C GLY A 329 18.43 13.93 -30.70
N LEU A 330 18.61 13.84 -32.02
CA LEU A 330 18.05 12.76 -32.85
C LEU A 330 18.50 11.36 -32.41
N LYS A 331 19.82 11.15 -32.22
CA LYS A 331 20.36 9.88 -31.69
C LYS A 331 19.82 9.56 -30.29
N GLY A 332 19.57 10.59 -29.47
CA GLY A 332 18.91 10.43 -28.17
C GLY A 332 17.47 9.93 -28.30
N ALA A 333 16.70 10.49 -29.25
CA ALA A 333 15.35 10.00 -29.55
C ALA A 333 15.37 8.56 -30.06
N GLN A 334 16.28 8.23 -30.99
CA GLN A 334 16.47 6.87 -31.50
C GLN A 334 16.73 5.86 -30.38
N SER A 335 17.69 6.16 -29.50
CA SER A 335 18.02 5.30 -28.36
C SER A 335 16.78 5.07 -27.49
N ARG A 336 16.04 6.12 -27.14
CA ARG A 336 14.83 6.01 -26.31
C ARG A 336 13.74 5.15 -26.96
N TYR A 337 13.48 5.32 -28.26
CA TYR A 337 12.49 4.51 -28.95
C TYR A 337 12.91 3.05 -29.08
N ARG A 338 14.20 2.78 -29.31
CA ARG A 338 14.72 1.42 -29.39
C ARG A 338 14.62 0.70 -28.04
N ASP A 339 15.11 1.34 -26.97
CA ASP A 339 15.05 0.80 -25.62
C ASP A 339 13.61 0.50 -25.20
N LEU A 340 12.68 1.39 -25.54
CA LEU A 340 11.24 1.23 -25.33
C LEU A 340 10.69 -0.04 -26.00
N ILE A 341 10.99 -0.24 -27.29
CA ILE A 341 10.48 -1.37 -28.09
C ILE A 341 11.06 -2.70 -27.60
N GLU A 342 12.33 -2.71 -27.19
CA GLU A 342 13.02 -3.88 -26.68
C GLU A 342 12.52 -4.26 -25.27
N LYS A 343 12.35 -3.28 -24.40
CA LYS A 343 11.96 -3.50 -23.00
C LYS A 343 10.49 -3.85 -22.83
N TYR A 344 9.61 -3.31 -23.67
CA TYR A 344 8.16 -3.51 -23.59
C TYR A 344 7.61 -4.01 -24.93
N PRO A 345 7.85 -5.29 -25.29
CA PRO A 345 7.51 -5.83 -26.60
C PRO A 345 6.00 -5.85 -26.90
N ASP A 346 5.17 -5.89 -25.85
CA ASP A 346 3.70 -5.88 -25.90
C ASP A 346 3.08 -4.49 -25.69
N PHE A 347 3.90 -3.42 -25.70
CA PHE A 347 3.44 -2.05 -25.51
C PHE A 347 2.35 -1.67 -26.52
N SER A 348 1.22 -1.15 -26.04
CA SER A 348 0.07 -0.79 -26.88
C SER A 348 0.36 0.32 -27.90
N GLY A 349 1.33 1.21 -27.64
CA GLY A 349 1.78 2.26 -28.57
C GLY A 349 3.04 1.91 -29.37
N LYS A 350 3.39 0.62 -29.49
CA LYS A 350 4.62 0.17 -30.15
C LYS A 350 4.68 0.53 -31.63
N ASP A 351 3.55 0.55 -32.32
CA ASP A 351 3.41 1.01 -33.70
C ASP A 351 3.86 2.47 -33.88
N GLU A 352 3.47 3.36 -32.96
CA GLU A 352 3.91 4.75 -32.95
C GLU A 352 5.41 4.88 -32.66
N ALA A 353 5.91 4.12 -31.68
CA ALA A 353 7.33 4.11 -31.35
C ALA A 353 8.18 3.64 -32.55
N LEU A 354 7.78 2.54 -33.21
CA LEU A 354 8.39 2.03 -34.43
C LEU A 354 8.36 3.07 -35.54
N TYR A 355 7.22 3.74 -35.75
CA TYR A 355 7.09 4.74 -36.80
C TYR A 355 8.03 5.91 -36.56
N LYS A 356 8.10 6.40 -35.31
CA LYS A 356 9.00 7.49 -34.94
C LYS A 356 10.47 7.10 -35.06
N LEU A 357 10.82 5.87 -34.66
CA LEU A 357 12.16 5.33 -34.84
C LEU A 357 12.54 5.25 -36.33
N ALA A 358 11.65 4.71 -37.18
CA ALA A 358 11.84 4.66 -38.62
C ALA A 358 12.06 6.06 -39.23
N VAL A 359 11.24 7.05 -38.84
CA VAL A 359 11.39 8.44 -39.26
C VAL A 359 12.73 9.03 -38.81
N THR A 360 13.19 8.72 -37.60
CA THR A 360 14.49 9.21 -37.15
C THR A 360 15.65 8.64 -37.95
N TYR A 361 15.58 7.39 -38.40
CA TYR A 361 16.58 6.81 -39.32
C TYR A 361 16.51 7.44 -40.72
N LEU A 362 15.30 7.73 -41.20
CA LEU A 362 15.11 8.40 -42.48
C LEU A 362 15.74 9.80 -42.49
N ILE A 363 15.63 10.55 -41.38
CA ILE A 363 16.26 11.87 -41.23
C ILE A 363 17.80 11.77 -41.27
N GLU A 364 18.37 10.65 -40.86
CA GLU A 364 19.82 10.39 -40.94
C GLU A 364 20.23 9.70 -42.24
N GLU A 365 19.32 9.59 -43.20
CA GLU A 365 19.55 8.96 -44.51
C GLU A 365 19.90 7.46 -44.41
N GLU A 366 19.67 6.83 -43.25
CA GLU A 366 19.80 5.40 -43.02
C GLU A 366 18.54 4.66 -43.52
N THR A 367 18.30 4.72 -44.83
CA THR A 367 17.07 4.23 -45.49
C THR A 367 16.82 2.74 -45.29
N ASP A 368 17.86 1.92 -45.25
CA ASP A 368 17.75 0.48 -44.97
C ASP A 368 17.16 0.19 -43.58
N GLN A 369 17.58 0.95 -42.56
CA GLN A 369 17.05 0.81 -41.20
C GLN A 369 15.62 1.33 -41.12
N ALA A 370 15.36 2.49 -41.72
CA ALA A 370 14.01 3.05 -41.79
C ALA A 370 13.03 2.06 -42.45
N ALA A 371 13.42 1.46 -43.57
CA ALA A 371 12.62 0.46 -44.29
C ALA A 371 12.27 -0.72 -43.38
N ARG A 372 13.23 -1.29 -42.64
CA ARG A 372 12.98 -2.43 -41.75
C ARG A 372 11.86 -2.17 -40.74
N TYR A 373 11.88 -1.01 -40.08
CA TYR A 373 10.87 -0.66 -39.08
C TYR A 373 9.51 -0.32 -39.71
N PHE A 374 9.47 0.36 -40.86
CA PHE A 374 8.21 0.57 -41.58
C PHE A 374 7.59 -0.75 -42.06
N GLN A 375 8.41 -1.68 -42.54
CA GLN A 375 7.97 -3.03 -42.93
C GLN A 375 7.42 -3.82 -41.74
N GLU A 376 8.04 -3.69 -40.56
CA GLU A 376 7.52 -4.29 -39.32
C GLU A 376 6.12 -3.76 -38.98
N ILE A 377 5.88 -2.45 -39.11
CA ILE A 377 4.54 -1.86 -38.88
C ILE A 377 3.51 -2.47 -39.83
N VAL A 378 3.80 -2.53 -41.13
CA VAL A 378 2.88 -3.08 -42.13
C VAL A 378 2.61 -4.57 -41.89
N ARG A 379 3.63 -5.32 -41.46
CA ARG A 379 3.52 -6.76 -41.21
C ARG A 379 2.76 -7.07 -39.92
N ASP A 380 3.15 -6.45 -38.81
CA ASP A 380 2.79 -6.88 -37.46
C ASP A 380 1.70 -6.03 -36.80
N PHE A 381 1.41 -4.84 -37.35
CA PHE A 381 0.37 -3.91 -36.88
C PHE A 381 -0.64 -3.52 -37.97
N PRO A 382 -1.23 -4.47 -38.72
CA PRO A 382 -2.10 -4.19 -39.88
C PRO A 382 -3.28 -3.25 -39.62
N ASN A 383 -3.77 -3.20 -38.39
CA ASN A 383 -4.94 -2.41 -38.03
C ASN A 383 -4.57 -1.07 -37.36
N SER A 384 -3.30 -0.67 -37.40
CA SER A 384 -2.82 0.62 -36.89
C SER A 384 -3.05 1.75 -37.89
N ASP A 385 -3.37 2.94 -37.40
CA ASP A 385 -3.42 4.18 -38.19
C ASP A 385 -2.07 4.55 -38.83
N ARG A 386 -0.96 3.92 -38.41
CA ARG A 386 0.39 4.16 -38.92
C ARG A 386 0.69 3.37 -40.19
N VAL A 387 -0.12 2.37 -40.55
CA VAL A 387 0.16 1.45 -41.67
C VAL A 387 0.22 2.18 -43.01
N GLU A 388 -0.79 2.99 -43.34
CA GLU A 388 -0.81 3.69 -44.63
C GLU A 388 0.36 4.66 -44.76
N LYS A 389 0.67 5.41 -43.70
CA LYS A 389 1.86 6.28 -43.66
C LYS A 389 3.15 5.49 -43.81
N ALA A 390 3.27 4.32 -43.18
CA ALA A 390 4.45 3.46 -43.33
C ALA A 390 4.60 2.95 -44.78
N LYS A 391 3.50 2.57 -45.45
CA LYS A 391 3.52 2.18 -46.87
C LYS A 391 3.94 3.35 -47.78
N GLU A 392 3.43 4.55 -47.54
CA GLU A 392 3.84 5.75 -48.26
C GLU A 392 5.35 6.00 -48.12
N GLN A 393 5.88 5.94 -46.89
CA GLN A 393 7.33 6.10 -46.66
C GLN A 393 8.15 5.02 -47.37
N LEU A 394 7.71 3.76 -47.34
CA LEU A 394 8.36 2.66 -48.07
C LEU A 394 8.39 2.90 -49.58
N ALA A 395 7.28 3.35 -50.16
CA ALA A 395 7.20 3.68 -51.58
C ALA A 395 8.14 4.84 -51.94
N LEU A 396 8.20 5.88 -51.12
CA LEU A 396 9.06 7.05 -51.32
C LEU A 396 10.55 6.68 -51.31
N ILE A 397 10.97 5.74 -50.47
CA ILE A 397 12.37 5.28 -50.41
C ILE A 397 12.66 4.10 -51.35
N GLY A 398 11.69 3.67 -52.16
CA GLY A 398 11.85 2.55 -53.11
C GLY A 398 11.98 1.17 -52.46
N ALA A 399 11.56 1.03 -51.19
CA ALA A 399 11.60 -0.24 -50.46
C ALA A 399 10.34 -1.09 -50.70
N SER A 400 10.47 -2.41 -50.54
CA SER A 400 9.35 -3.33 -50.72
C SER A 400 8.30 -3.19 -49.60
N ILE A 401 7.02 -3.32 -49.98
CA ILE A 401 5.89 -3.31 -49.05
C ILE A 401 5.48 -4.77 -48.75
N PRO A 402 5.68 -5.27 -47.52
CA PRO A 402 5.35 -6.65 -47.19
C PRO A 402 3.84 -6.86 -47.08
N LYS A 403 3.40 -8.11 -47.24
CA LYS A 403 2.02 -8.49 -46.93
C LYS A 403 1.80 -8.53 -45.41
N PRO A 404 0.65 -8.07 -44.91
CA PRO A 404 0.36 -8.13 -43.48
C PRO A 404 0.25 -9.56 -42.95
N ASN A 405 0.59 -9.77 -41.68
CA ASN A 405 0.46 -11.06 -41.03
C ASN A 405 -1.03 -11.41 -40.81
N PRO A 406 -1.55 -12.50 -41.41
CA PRO A 406 -2.96 -12.85 -41.30
C PRO A 406 -3.45 -13.07 -39.87
N LYS A 407 -2.57 -13.50 -38.95
CA LYS A 407 -2.92 -13.69 -37.53
C LYS A 407 -3.16 -12.35 -36.83
N LYS A 408 -2.38 -11.33 -37.17
CA LYS A 408 -2.46 -9.98 -36.57
C LYS A 408 -3.65 -9.19 -37.12
N MET A 409 -4.04 -9.42 -38.37
CA MET A 409 -5.24 -8.80 -38.96
C MET A 409 -6.53 -9.11 -38.20
N LYS A 410 -6.62 -10.32 -37.62
CA LYS A 410 -7.80 -10.75 -36.84
C LYS A 410 -7.87 -10.12 -35.44
N VAL A 411 -6.82 -9.45 -34.98
CA VAL A 411 -6.79 -8.81 -33.67
C VAL A 411 -7.47 -7.45 -33.77
N ILE A 412 -8.56 -7.27 -33.03
CA ILE A 412 -9.30 -6.01 -32.98
C ILE A 412 -8.37 -4.92 -32.40
N PRO A 413 -8.30 -3.71 -33.00
CA PRO A 413 -7.58 -2.58 -32.43
C PRO A 413 -8.01 -2.32 -30.99
N GLN A 414 -7.06 -1.95 -30.13
CA GLN A 414 -7.38 -1.47 -28.78
C GLN A 414 -8.33 -0.27 -28.87
N GLU A 415 -9.44 -0.30 -28.14
CA GLU A 415 -10.43 0.78 -28.17
C GLU A 415 -9.77 2.09 -27.69
N LYS A 416 -9.79 3.12 -28.54
CA LYS A 416 -9.38 4.47 -28.14
C LYS A 416 -10.36 4.97 -27.08
N LYS A 417 -9.87 5.17 -25.85
CA LYS A 417 -10.67 5.67 -24.73
C LYS A 417 -11.37 6.99 -25.13
N SER A 418 -12.66 7.10 -24.80
CA SER A 418 -13.49 8.28 -25.12
C SER A 418 -12.82 9.59 -24.68
N PHE A 419 -12.92 10.64 -25.52
CA PHE A 419 -12.30 11.95 -25.31
C PHE A 419 -12.56 12.51 -23.90
N LEU A 420 -13.80 12.45 -23.42
CA LEU A 420 -14.17 12.93 -22.07
C LEU A 420 -13.46 12.15 -20.95
N THR A 421 -13.23 10.85 -21.17
CA THR A 421 -12.50 10.00 -20.21
C THR A 421 -11.02 10.36 -20.18
N ASN A 422 -10.39 10.57 -21.34
CA ASN A 422 -9.00 11.01 -21.41
C ASN A 422 -8.82 12.39 -20.78
N PHE A 423 -9.71 13.34 -21.09
CA PHE A 423 -9.69 14.68 -20.48
C PHE A 423 -9.81 14.62 -18.95
N ARG A 424 -10.77 13.86 -18.42
CA ARG A 424 -10.93 13.69 -16.97
C ARG A 424 -9.68 13.07 -16.33
N ASN A 425 -9.12 12.03 -16.96
CA ASN A 425 -7.94 11.34 -16.47
C ASN A 425 -6.72 12.27 -16.45
N GLU A 426 -6.55 13.08 -17.48
CA GLU A 426 -5.48 14.09 -17.57
C GLU A 426 -5.66 15.18 -16.51
N PHE A 427 -6.88 15.72 -16.36
CA PHE A 427 -7.22 16.75 -15.37
C PHE A 427 -6.96 16.29 -13.92
N PHE A 428 -7.39 15.07 -13.57
CA PHE A 428 -7.17 14.52 -12.23
C PHE A 428 -5.82 13.80 -12.08
N GLY A 429 -5.03 13.69 -13.15
CA GLY A 429 -3.75 13.00 -13.14
C GLY A 429 -3.84 11.49 -12.90
N ILE A 430 -4.98 10.89 -13.20
CA ILE A 430 -5.29 9.49 -12.93
C ILE A 430 -4.95 8.66 -14.16
N TYR A 431 -4.02 7.70 -14.02
CA TYR A 431 -3.82 6.71 -15.07
C TYR A 431 -4.93 5.64 -15.02
N PRO A 432 -5.65 5.39 -16.13
CA PRO A 432 -6.79 4.49 -16.17
C PRO A 432 -6.36 3.01 -16.10
N LEU A 433 -6.39 2.44 -14.89
CA LEU A 433 -6.12 1.04 -14.59
C LEU A 433 -7.42 0.26 -14.36
N THR A 434 -7.45 -1.03 -14.67
CA THR A 434 -8.67 -1.86 -14.52
C THR A 434 -8.81 -2.51 -13.13
N ILE A 435 -8.11 -1.94 -12.13
CA ILE A 435 -8.11 -2.45 -10.75
C ILE A 435 -9.42 -2.09 -10.04
N ASP A 436 -10.07 -3.08 -9.45
CA ASP A 436 -11.15 -2.84 -8.51
C ASP A 436 -10.62 -2.26 -7.19
N LYS A 437 -11.52 -1.75 -6.35
CA LYS A 437 -11.13 -1.19 -5.05
C LYS A 437 -11.39 -2.13 -3.88
N ASN A 438 -11.62 -3.41 -4.15
CA ASN A 438 -11.93 -4.43 -3.15
C ASN A 438 -10.65 -4.97 -2.51
N GLY A 439 -10.72 -5.35 -1.24
CA GLY A 439 -9.65 -6.07 -0.55
C GLY A 439 -9.65 -7.56 -0.90
N VAL A 440 -8.86 -8.34 -0.19
CA VAL A 440 -8.87 -9.80 -0.30
C VAL A 440 -10.14 -10.39 0.34
N LEU A 441 -10.53 -9.89 1.51
CA LEU A 441 -11.61 -10.39 2.37
C LEU A 441 -12.90 -9.57 2.28
N MET A 442 -12.79 -8.25 2.06
CA MET A 442 -13.93 -7.32 2.09
C MET A 442 -14.06 -6.46 0.82
N THR A 443 -15.29 -6.18 0.37
CA THR A 443 -15.51 -5.25 -0.75
C THR A 443 -15.51 -3.79 -0.28
N LYS A 444 -15.22 -2.85 -1.20
CA LYS A 444 -15.28 -1.41 -0.87
C LYS A 444 -16.70 -0.90 -0.65
N LYS A 445 -17.66 -1.48 -1.37
CA LYS A 445 -19.07 -1.13 -1.30
C LYS A 445 -19.83 -2.37 -0.84
N PHE A 446 -19.90 -2.53 0.47
CA PHE A 446 -20.58 -3.66 1.08
C PHE A 446 -22.05 -3.73 0.65
N ASP A 447 -22.48 -4.93 0.28
CA ASP A 447 -23.85 -5.24 -0.11
C ASP A 447 -24.35 -6.39 0.77
N LYS A 448 -25.41 -6.14 1.53
CA LYS A 448 -25.98 -7.12 2.47
C LYS A 448 -26.54 -8.37 1.76
N THR A 449 -26.79 -8.30 0.46
CA THR A 449 -27.28 -9.43 -0.35
C THR A 449 -26.15 -10.35 -0.83
N LYS A 450 -24.90 -9.94 -0.64
CA LYS A 450 -23.72 -10.69 -1.08
C LYS A 450 -23.01 -11.29 0.12
N PHE A 451 -22.37 -12.43 -0.12
CA PHE A 451 -21.59 -13.15 0.87
C PHE A 451 -20.11 -13.04 0.52
N GLU A 452 -19.33 -12.41 1.39
CA GLU A 452 -17.91 -12.11 1.18
C GLU A 452 -17.00 -13.17 1.84
N LEU A 453 -15.73 -13.21 1.45
CA LEU A 453 -14.72 -14.06 2.08
C LEU A 453 -14.63 -13.84 3.59
N ILE A 454 -14.78 -12.60 4.07
CA ILE A 454 -14.80 -12.34 5.50
C ILE A 454 -16.00 -12.99 6.23
N ASP A 455 -17.14 -13.15 5.56
CA ASP A 455 -18.31 -13.80 6.15
C ASP A 455 -18.07 -15.32 6.24
N GLN A 456 -17.41 -15.92 5.25
CA GLN A 456 -17.00 -17.33 5.29
C GLN A 456 -16.06 -17.60 6.46
N VAL A 457 -15.11 -16.69 6.73
CA VAL A 457 -14.21 -16.77 7.90
C VAL A 457 -15.00 -16.74 9.21
N ILE A 458 -16.05 -15.92 9.30
CA ILE A 458 -16.91 -15.85 10.49
C ILE A 458 -17.68 -17.16 10.70
N GLU A 459 -18.19 -17.76 9.62
CA GLU A 459 -18.93 -19.04 9.67
C GLU A 459 -18.01 -20.23 10.00
N ASN A 460 -16.77 -20.20 9.55
CA ASN A 460 -15.76 -21.23 9.79
C ASN A 460 -14.94 -21.02 11.08
N GLU A 461 -15.38 -20.16 11.99
CA GLU A 461 -14.69 -19.93 13.27
C GLU A 461 -13.23 -19.45 13.13
N GLY A 462 -12.92 -18.70 12.07
CA GLY A 462 -11.59 -18.14 11.79
C GLY A 462 -10.80 -18.88 10.71
N ASP A 463 -11.18 -20.13 10.38
CA ASP A 463 -10.49 -20.94 9.37
C ASP A 463 -10.97 -20.64 7.94
N LEU A 464 -10.09 -20.77 6.95
CA LEU A 464 -10.44 -20.67 5.54
C LEU A 464 -9.63 -21.69 4.73
N ARG A 465 -10.32 -22.74 4.30
CA ARG A 465 -9.69 -23.83 3.53
C ARG A 465 -9.48 -23.42 2.08
N ASP A 466 -8.44 -23.97 1.46
CA ASP A 466 -8.10 -23.72 0.05
C ASP A 466 -9.29 -24.00 -0.89
N SER A 467 -10.05 -25.07 -0.65
CA SER A 467 -11.24 -25.44 -1.43
C SER A 467 -12.38 -24.41 -1.36
N GLN A 468 -12.39 -23.53 -0.36
CA GLN A 468 -13.39 -22.47 -0.17
C GLN A 468 -12.97 -21.15 -0.80
N ILE A 469 -11.71 -21.03 -1.24
CA ILE A 469 -11.18 -19.82 -1.87
C ILE A 469 -11.51 -19.88 -3.37
N PRO A 470 -12.22 -18.87 -3.92
CA PRO A 470 -12.50 -18.83 -5.35
C PRO A 470 -11.21 -18.86 -6.19
N LYS A 471 -11.25 -19.43 -7.39
CA LYS A 471 -10.07 -19.38 -8.29
C LYS A 471 -9.86 -17.97 -8.89
N ALA A 472 -10.96 -17.25 -9.14
CA ALA A 472 -10.91 -15.87 -9.61
C ALA A 472 -10.60 -14.90 -8.44
N LEU A 473 -9.97 -13.75 -8.74
CA LEU A 473 -9.82 -12.64 -7.77
C LEU A 473 -11.18 -11.99 -7.50
N THR A 474 -11.99 -12.66 -6.69
CA THR A 474 -13.24 -12.13 -6.17
C THR A 474 -13.23 -12.21 -4.66
N THR A 475 -13.77 -11.17 -4.06
CA THR A 475 -14.06 -11.09 -2.63
C THR A 475 -15.44 -11.67 -2.30
N ILE A 476 -16.35 -11.69 -3.28
CA ILE A 476 -17.71 -12.21 -3.16
C ILE A 476 -17.71 -13.68 -3.58
N ILE A 477 -18.21 -14.56 -2.72
CA ILE A 477 -18.25 -16.01 -2.95
C ILE A 477 -19.64 -16.43 -3.46
N SER A 478 -20.72 -15.81 -2.97
CA SER A 478 -22.07 -16.13 -3.41
C SER A 478 -23.06 -14.98 -3.19
N ASN A 479 -24.21 -15.06 -3.85
CA ASN A 479 -25.37 -14.25 -3.48
C ASN A 479 -26.07 -14.95 -2.32
N LYS A 480 -26.35 -14.21 -1.25
CA LYS A 480 -27.10 -14.71 -0.10
C LYS A 480 -28.55 -14.93 -0.55
N LYS A 481 -28.89 -16.15 -1.02
CA LYS A 481 -30.31 -16.54 -1.12
C LYS A 481 -30.88 -16.36 0.28
N ARG A 482 -31.90 -15.51 0.43
CA ARG A 482 -32.74 -15.53 1.63
C ARG A 482 -33.13 -16.98 1.85
N ALA A 483 -32.67 -17.58 2.94
CA ALA A 483 -33.34 -18.73 3.51
C ALA A 483 -34.75 -18.23 3.87
N ALA A 484 -35.68 -18.37 2.94
CA ALA A 484 -37.08 -18.32 3.25
C ALA A 484 -37.36 -19.59 4.04
N THR A 485 -37.42 -19.46 5.36
CA THR A 485 -38.05 -20.45 6.20
C THR A 485 -39.07 -19.71 7.06
N LYS A 486 -40.30 -20.22 6.91
CA LYS A 486 -41.55 -19.78 7.53
C LYS A 486 -41.48 -19.80 9.05
#